data_AF-A0A2D8U5V1-F1
#
_entry.id   AF-A0A2D8U5V1-F1
#
_cell.length_a   1.000
_cell.length_b   1.000
_cell.length_c   1.000
_cell.angle_alpha   90.00
_cell.angle_beta   90.00
_cell.angle_gamma   90.00
#
_symmetry.space_group_name_H-M   'P 1'
#
loop_
_entity.id
_entity.type
_entity.pdbx_description
1 polymer ?
#
loop_
_entity_poly.entity_id
_entity_poly.type
_entity_poly.pdbx_seq_one_letter_code
_entity_poly.pdbx_strand_id
1 'polypeptide(L)'
;MREVRLMQVSLIIAVSMVVAGSEIIDFSESDANEENEFESEALTFAEADEAGQEEAVGRDNTGGDDGGRINFGLFTGGTAMLLSIFMGSVVLEVMKVALLGAIVTPFLSTMISVRDDLLTRGRILGYLEGNAGIHFSALRDALGLANGVTAYHLQILESKGEVLSWRNGKLRRYAVSGLSSEEIARIRNPVSGTRLAILQVLSESGLVGATGKNIQIKLKISRQLLSHHMRELRINDLIEPAEEKKRPRWRISSKGIAALANSLEFSQSQ
;
A
#
# COMPACT_ATOMS: atom_id res chain seq x y z
N MET A 1 13.80 -17.33 -8.55
CA MET A 1 14.64 -16.63 -7.55
C MET A 1 16.06 -16.33 -8.03
N ARG A 2 16.80 -17.26 -8.66
CA ARG A 2 18.16 -16.96 -9.21
C ARG A 2 18.14 -15.82 -10.24
N GLU A 3 17.27 -15.89 -11.25
CA GLU A 3 17.05 -14.84 -12.27
C GLU A 3 16.97 -13.42 -11.69
N VAL A 4 16.10 -13.22 -10.69
CA VAL A 4 15.86 -11.90 -10.08
C VAL A 4 17.10 -11.38 -9.35
N ARG A 5 17.88 -12.26 -8.69
CA ARG A 5 19.12 -11.87 -8.03
C ARG A 5 20.22 -11.50 -9.04
N LEU A 6 20.29 -12.19 -10.17
CA LEU A 6 21.22 -11.84 -11.26
C LEU A 6 20.91 -10.43 -11.81
N MET A 7 19.63 -10.13 -12.06
CA MET A 7 19.19 -8.82 -12.54
C MET A 7 19.45 -7.68 -11.53
N GLN A 8 19.32 -7.96 -10.22
CA GLN A 8 19.65 -7.01 -9.16
C GLN A 8 21.16 -6.75 -9.06
N VAL A 9 21.99 -7.80 -9.19
CA VAL A 9 23.46 -7.65 -9.17
C VAL A 9 23.96 -6.88 -10.40
N SER A 10 23.44 -7.13 -11.61
CA SER A 10 23.82 -6.38 -12.80
C SER A 10 23.43 -4.90 -12.71
N LEU A 11 22.29 -4.58 -12.10
CA LEU A 11 21.86 -3.19 -11.91
C LEU A 11 22.79 -2.42 -10.95
N ILE A 12 23.21 -3.06 -9.86
CA ILE A 12 24.15 -2.45 -8.88
C ILE A 12 25.50 -2.17 -9.53
N ILE A 13 26.05 -3.14 -10.29
CA ILE A 13 27.32 -2.97 -11.01
C ILE A 13 27.26 -1.81 -12.01
N ALA A 14 26.16 -1.71 -12.78
CA ALA A 14 25.97 -0.63 -13.74
C ALA A 14 25.92 0.76 -13.06
N VAL A 15 25.22 0.89 -11.92
CA VAL A 15 25.17 2.15 -11.16
C VAL A 15 26.54 2.51 -10.58
N SER A 16 27.29 1.55 -10.03
CA SER A 16 28.64 1.80 -9.52
C SER A 16 29.63 2.25 -10.61
N MET A 17 29.52 1.74 -11.84
CA MET A 17 30.35 2.22 -12.96
C MET A 17 30.07 3.68 -13.34
N VAL A 18 28.83 4.14 -13.27
CA VAL A 18 28.49 5.55 -13.56
C VAL A 18 29.05 6.48 -12.48
N VAL A 19 28.98 6.09 -11.20
CA VAL A 19 29.53 6.89 -10.08
C VAL A 19 31.07 6.92 -10.11
N ALA A 20 31.73 5.79 -10.38
CA ALA A 20 33.18 5.75 -10.54
C ALA A 20 33.66 6.59 -11.75
N GLY A 21 32.85 6.65 -12.82
CA GLY A 21 33.12 7.51 -13.98
C GLY A 21 33.04 9.01 -13.67
N SER A 22 32.23 9.43 -12.70
CA SER A 22 32.16 10.85 -12.30
C SER A 22 33.31 11.33 -11.43
N GLU A 23 33.92 10.47 -10.60
CA GLU A 23 35.04 10.88 -9.72
C GLU A 23 36.38 11.01 -10.47
N ILE A 24 36.56 10.31 -11.59
CA ILE A 24 37.80 10.37 -12.39
C ILE A 24 37.95 11.71 -13.15
N ILE A 25 36.85 12.44 -13.35
CA ILE A 25 36.83 13.73 -14.07
C ILE A 25 37.21 14.90 -13.14
N ASP A 26 37.13 14.74 -11.82
CA ASP A 26 37.22 15.82 -10.82
C ASP A 26 38.59 15.89 -10.11
N PHE A 27 39.60 15.13 -10.58
CA PHE A 27 40.93 15.02 -9.92
C PHE A 27 42.10 15.48 -10.81
N SER A 28 42.03 16.68 -11.39
CA SER A 28 43.17 17.25 -12.12
C SER A 28 43.27 18.79 -12.10
N GLU A 29 42.81 19.48 -11.05
CA GLU A 29 43.03 20.93 -10.91
C GLU A 29 43.11 21.43 -9.45
N SER A 30 44.19 21.09 -8.73
CA SER A 30 44.83 21.96 -7.71
C SER A 30 46.08 21.30 -7.08
N ASP A 31 47.28 21.72 -7.46
CA ASP A 31 48.11 22.59 -6.60
C ASP A 31 49.46 22.92 -7.26
N ALA A 32 50.03 24.07 -6.88
CA ALA A 32 51.12 24.72 -7.59
C ALA A 32 52.49 24.58 -6.90
N ASN A 33 53.54 24.83 -7.70
CA ASN A 33 54.91 25.18 -7.30
C ASN A 33 55.72 24.20 -6.42
N GLU A 34 56.71 23.56 -7.05
CA GLU A 34 58.12 23.82 -6.69
C GLU A 34 59.02 23.68 -7.95
N GLU A 35 60.16 24.37 -7.95
CA GLU A 35 60.87 24.81 -9.17
C GLU A 35 62.09 23.94 -9.55
N ASN A 36 62.32 23.76 -10.86
CA ASN A 36 63.61 23.84 -11.59
C ASN A 36 63.35 23.38 -13.04
N GLU A 37 63.40 24.29 -14.02
CA GLU A 37 64.59 24.55 -14.87
C GLU A 37 65.09 23.27 -15.59
N PHE A 38 65.06 23.16 -16.92
CA PHE A 38 65.63 24.12 -17.88
C PHE A 38 65.09 23.90 -19.32
N GLU A 39 64.93 24.99 -20.10
CA GLU A 39 64.92 25.20 -21.58
C GLU A 39 64.69 24.02 -22.58
N SER A 40 64.11 24.14 -23.78
CA SER A 40 63.39 25.17 -24.58
C SER A 40 62.84 24.45 -25.86
N GLU A 41 62.13 24.98 -26.88
CA GLU A 41 61.59 26.30 -27.29
C GLU A 41 60.06 26.12 -27.58
N ALA A 42 59.15 26.98 -27.15
CA ALA A 42 58.74 28.29 -27.69
C ALA A 42 57.99 28.31 -29.06
N LEU A 43 56.65 28.40 -28.98
CA LEU A 43 55.74 29.20 -29.85
C LEU A 43 55.58 28.74 -31.33
N THR A 44 54.47 28.97 -32.05
CA THR A 44 53.41 30.00 -31.94
C THR A 44 51.98 29.46 -32.15
N PHE A 45 51.00 30.27 -31.74
CA PHE A 45 49.58 30.15 -32.07
C PHE A 45 49.27 30.84 -33.43
N ALA A 46 47.98 30.84 -33.80
CA ALA A 46 47.30 31.69 -34.79
C ALA A 46 47.13 31.15 -36.24
N GLU A 47 45.88 30.76 -36.50
CA GLU A 47 45.01 31.38 -37.51
C GLU A 47 45.37 31.22 -39.00
N ALA A 48 44.59 30.38 -39.67
CA ALA A 48 44.55 30.25 -41.13
C ALA A 48 43.16 30.66 -41.64
N ASP A 49 43.02 31.95 -41.94
CA ASP A 49 42.16 32.42 -43.03
C ASP A 49 43.08 33.09 -44.05
N GLU A 50 42.92 32.76 -45.33
CA GLU A 50 43.48 33.51 -46.46
C GLU A 50 42.83 33.00 -47.75
N ALA A 51 42.32 33.93 -48.54
CA ALA A 51 41.80 33.66 -49.87
C ALA A 51 42.95 33.38 -50.84
N GLY A 52 42.78 32.45 -51.78
CA GLY A 52 43.81 32.23 -52.79
C GLY A 52 43.81 33.34 -53.85
N GLN A 53 45.00 33.81 -54.25
CA GLN A 53 45.23 34.16 -55.65
C GLN A 53 46.70 34.03 -56.09
N GLU A 54 46.82 33.37 -57.25
CA GLU A 54 47.76 33.62 -58.34
C GLU A 54 49.25 33.19 -58.34
N GLU A 55 49.52 32.52 -59.47
CA GLU A 55 50.73 32.54 -60.32
C GLU A 55 51.95 31.70 -59.93
N ALA A 56 52.37 30.89 -60.90
CA ALA A 56 53.41 29.88 -60.78
C ALA A 56 54.63 30.23 -61.65
N VAL A 57 55.81 30.30 -61.03
CA VAL A 57 57.10 30.32 -61.74
C VAL A 57 58.14 29.53 -60.94
N GLY A 58 58.93 28.69 -61.59
CA GLY A 58 60.12 28.07 -60.98
C GLY A 58 60.19 26.55 -61.10
N ARG A 59 60.60 26.05 -62.28
CA ARG A 59 60.83 24.63 -62.56
C ARG A 59 62.32 24.31 -62.49
N ASP A 60 62.77 23.62 -61.43
CA ASP A 60 63.92 22.70 -61.38
C ASP A 60 64.04 22.11 -59.95
N ASN A 61 64.65 20.94 -59.67
CA ASN A 61 65.20 19.91 -60.55
C ASN A 61 65.04 18.51 -59.89
N THR A 62 65.13 17.49 -60.73
CA THR A 62 65.17 16.03 -60.55
C THR A 62 65.89 15.47 -59.30
N GLY A 63 65.28 14.44 -58.70
CA GLY A 63 65.93 13.47 -57.79
C GLY A 63 65.63 13.73 -56.30
N GLY A 64 65.31 12.71 -55.48
CA GLY A 64 65.08 11.30 -55.78
C GLY A 64 64.99 10.50 -54.48
N ASP A 65 63.95 9.67 -54.36
CA ASP A 65 63.67 8.72 -53.26
C ASP A 65 63.64 9.28 -51.82
N ASP A 66 62.45 9.27 -51.22
CA ASP A 66 62.34 9.14 -49.76
C ASP A 66 60.98 8.53 -49.38
N GLY A 67 61.00 7.25 -49.01
CA GLY A 67 59.81 6.52 -48.58
C GLY A 67 59.37 6.89 -47.16
N GLY A 68 58.12 6.56 -46.81
CA GLY A 68 57.71 6.45 -45.40
C GLY A 68 57.14 7.70 -44.73
N ARG A 69 56.42 8.58 -45.45
CA ARG A 69 55.59 9.65 -44.83
C ARG A 69 54.10 9.56 -45.17
N ILE A 70 53.55 8.34 -45.11
CA ILE A 70 52.11 8.09 -45.00
C ILE A 70 51.85 7.22 -43.76
N ASN A 71 50.67 7.35 -43.14
CA ASN A 71 50.14 6.52 -42.03
C ASN A 71 50.50 6.89 -40.57
N PHE A 72 50.36 8.16 -40.15
CA PHE A 72 50.08 8.46 -38.74
C PHE A 72 48.74 9.18 -38.53
N GLY A 73 48.49 10.29 -39.24
CA GLY A 73 47.21 11.02 -39.13
C GLY A 73 45.96 10.20 -39.51
N LEU A 74 46.08 9.31 -40.52
CA LEU A 74 44.94 8.53 -41.03
C LEU A 74 44.53 7.37 -40.11
N PHE A 75 45.47 6.77 -39.38
CA PHE A 75 45.20 5.63 -38.50
C PHE A 75 44.52 6.06 -37.18
N THR A 76 44.95 7.20 -36.63
CA THR A 76 44.37 7.79 -35.42
C THR A 76 42.95 8.31 -35.66
N GLY A 77 42.70 8.95 -36.82
CA GLY A 77 41.34 9.39 -37.19
C GLY A 77 40.39 8.22 -37.48
N GLY A 78 40.84 7.20 -38.21
CA GLY A 78 40.01 6.04 -38.56
C GLY A 78 39.62 5.16 -37.36
N THR A 79 40.53 4.95 -36.42
CA THR A 79 40.23 4.16 -35.21
C THR A 79 39.27 4.87 -34.26
N ALA A 80 39.43 6.19 -34.08
CA ALA A 80 38.50 7.03 -33.31
C ALA A 80 37.07 7.03 -33.92
N MET A 81 36.96 7.05 -35.26
CA MET A 81 35.67 6.99 -35.96
C MET A 81 34.94 5.66 -35.75
N LEU A 82 35.65 4.53 -35.73
CA LEU A 82 35.02 3.22 -35.48
C LEU A 82 34.57 3.07 -34.02
N LEU A 83 35.37 3.59 -33.08
CA LEU A 83 35.02 3.56 -31.66
C LEU A 83 33.79 4.44 -31.34
N SER A 84 33.66 5.60 -31.98
CA SER A 84 32.51 6.49 -31.76
C SER A 84 31.20 5.92 -32.32
N ILE A 85 31.23 5.20 -33.44
CA ILE A 85 30.07 4.47 -33.98
C ILE A 85 29.62 3.37 -33.00
N PHE A 86 30.57 2.58 -32.49
CA PHE A 86 30.27 1.51 -31.53
C PHE A 86 29.69 2.08 -30.22
N MET A 87 30.31 3.12 -29.66
CA MET A 87 29.84 3.80 -28.45
C MET A 87 28.45 4.43 -28.65
N GLY A 88 28.20 5.04 -29.81
CA GLY A 88 26.89 5.57 -30.17
C GLY A 88 25.81 4.50 -30.24
N SER A 89 26.13 3.30 -30.76
CA SER A 89 25.19 2.17 -30.77
C SER A 89 24.76 1.75 -29.36
N VAL A 90 25.71 1.65 -28.42
CA VAL A 90 25.42 1.32 -27.01
C VAL A 90 24.56 2.40 -26.35
N VAL A 91 24.87 3.68 -26.57
CA VAL A 91 24.05 4.80 -26.05
C VAL A 91 22.63 4.75 -26.60
N LEU A 92 22.44 4.42 -27.89
CA LEU A 92 21.11 4.28 -28.49
C LEU A 92 20.30 3.11 -27.93
N GLU A 93 20.94 1.99 -27.58
CA GLU A 93 20.26 0.86 -26.93
C GLU A 93 19.80 1.23 -25.50
N VAL A 94 20.69 1.83 -24.71
CA VAL A 94 20.35 2.31 -23.35
C VAL A 94 19.23 3.35 -23.41
N MET A 95 19.29 4.30 -24.35
CA MET A 95 18.24 5.32 -24.54
C MET A 95 16.89 4.71 -24.92
N LYS A 96 16.86 3.69 -25.80
CA LYS A 96 15.61 2.98 -26.16
C LYS A 96 15.01 2.26 -24.95
N VAL A 97 15.83 1.56 -24.17
CA VAL A 97 15.37 0.86 -22.95
C VAL A 97 14.88 1.86 -21.90
N ALA A 98 15.57 2.99 -21.71
CA ALA A 98 15.14 4.06 -20.81
C ALA A 98 13.81 4.69 -21.24
N LEU A 99 13.64 4.98 -22.53
CA LEU A 99 12.40 5.54 -23.09
C LEU A 99 11.20 4.59 -22.93
N LEU A 100 11.40 3.30 -23.23
CA LEU A 100 10.37 2.27 -22.99
C LEU A 100 10.07 2.13 -21.49
N GLY A 101 11.10 2.12 -20.64
CA GLY A 101 10.96 2.07 -19.19
C GLY A 101 10.14 3.25 -18.65
N ALA A 102 10.39 4.47 -19.13
CA ALA A 102 9.69 5.67 -18.72
C ALA A 102 8.18 5.63 -19.02
N ILE A 103 7.77 4.95 -20.10
CA ILE A 103 6.34 4.80 -20.48
C ILE A 103 5.70 3.60 -19.77
N VAL A 104 6.39 2.46 -19.72
CA VAL A 104 5.85 1.19 -19.19
C VAL A 104 5.75 1.19 -17.66
N THR A 105 6.72 1.77 -16.96
CA THR A 105 6.77 1.78 -15.48
C THR A 105 5.53 2.42 -14.82
N PRO A 106 5.11 3.66 -15.16
CA PRO A 106 3.93 4.27 -14.53
C PRO A 106 2.63 3.51 -14.84
N PHE A 107 2.52 2.93 -16.05
CA PHE A 107 1.36 2.13 -16.45
C PHE A 107 1.26 0.83 -15.65
N LEU A 108 2.38 0.10 -15.52
CA LEU A 108 2.45 -1.14 -14.73
C LEU A 108 2.23 -0.88 -13.23
N SER A 109 2.82 0.20 -12.69
CA SER A 109 2.62 0.64 -11.30
C SER A 109 1.14 0.88 -10.99
N THR A 110 0.43 1.57 -11.89
CA THR A 110 -1.02 1.84 -11.76
C THR A 110 -1.86 0.57 -11.80
N MET A 111 -1.54 -0.40 -12.66
CA MET A 111 -2.27 -1.68 -12.69
C MET A 111 -2.06 -2.52 -11.42
N ILE A 112 -0.85 -2.52 -10.87
CA ILE A 112 -0.55 -3.22 -9.62
C ILE A 112 -1.32 -2.58 -8.47
N SER A 113 -1.26 -1.25 -8.34
CA SER A 113 -1.97 -0.55 -7.27
C SER A 113 -3.49 -0.75 -7.35
N VAL A 114 -4.11 -0.64 -8.54
CA VAL A 114 -5.55 -0.91 -8.73
C VAL A 114 -5.93 -2.33 -8.34
N ARG A 115 -5.10 -3.33 -8.64
CA ARG A 115 -5.35 -4.72 -8.23
C ARG A 115 -5.25 -4.87 -6.72
N ASP A 116 -4.22 -4.32 -6.10
CA ASP A 116 -3.98 -4.42 -4.65
C ASP A 116 -5.08 -3.66 -3.87
N ASP A 117 -5.60 -2.58 -4.43
CA ASP A 117 -6.80 -1.84 -4.01
C ASP A 117 -8.05 -2.73 -3.98
N LEU A 118 -8.28 -3.51 -5.04
CA LEU A 118 -9.41 -4.44 -5.15
C LEU A 118 -9.26 -5.62 -4.18
N LEU A 119 -8.06 -6.19 -4.07
CA LEU A 119 -7.76 -7.25 -3.11
C LEU A 119 -7.95 -6.77 -1.66
N THR A 120 -7.55 -5.54 -1.34
CA THR A 120 -7.72 -4.95 -0.01
C THR A 120 -9.19 -4.70 0.31
N ARG A 121 -9.98 -4.19 -0.64
CA ARG A 121 -11.44 -4.06 -0.50
C ARG A 121 -12.12 -5.43 -0.29
N GLY A 122 -11.74 -6.44 -1.06
CA GLY A 122 -12.25 -7.82 -0.90
C GLY A 122 -11.90 -8.42 0.46
N ARG A 123 -10.67 -8.22 0.96
CA ARG A 123 -10.26 -8.64 2.32
C ARG A 123 -11.08 -7.94 3.42
N ILE A 124 -11.38 -6.64 3.26
CA ILE A 124 -12.23 -5.91 4.21
C ILE A 124 -13.65 -6.47 4.20
N LEU A 125 -14.25 -6.67 3.02
CA LEU A 125 -15.60 -7.25 2.88
C LEU A 125 -15.69 -8.63 3.52
N GLY A 126 -14.86 -9.59 3.11
CA GLY A 126 -14.89 -10.95 3.66
C GLY A 126 -14.61 -11.02 5.17
N TYR A 127 -13.82 -10.09 5.71
CA TYR A 127 -13.64 -9.99 7.17
C TYR A 127 -14.89 -9.44 7.87
N LEU A 128 -15.57 -8.45 7.27
CA LEU A 128 -16.82 -7.88 7.78
C LEU A 128 -18.02 -8.84 7.67
N GLU A 129 -18.03 -9.77 6.71
CA GLU A 129 -19.01 -10.86 6.62
C GLU A 129 -18.96 -11.75 7.86
N GLY A 130 -17.75 -12.11 8.32
CA GLY A 130 -17.54 -12.90 9.54
C GLY A 130 -17.59 -12.10 10.85
N ASN A 131 -17.38 -10.77 10.82
CA ASN A 131 -17.19 -9.93 12.01
C ASN A 131 -18.07 -8.69 11.98
N ALA A 132 -19.37 -8.88 11.74
CA ALA A 132 -20.32 -7.79 11.65
C ALA A 132 -20.38 -6.94 12.94
N GLY A 133 -20.17 -5.63 12.79
CA GLY A 133 -20.12 -4.68 13.89
C GLY A 133 -18.74 -4.48 14.53
N ILE A 134 -17.65 -5.00 13.96
CA ILE A 134 -16.30 -4.66 14.41
C ILE A 134 -16.03 -3.14 14.33
N HIS A 135 -15.19 -2.62 15.23
CA HIS A 135 -14.77 -1.22 15.22
C HIS A 135 -13.51 -1.00 14.39
N PHE A 136 -13.31 0.23 13.91
CA PHE A 136 -12.23 0.62 13.00
C PHE A 136 -10.85 0.03 13.37
N SER A 137 -10.39 0.26 14.61
CA SER A 137 -9.06 -0.19 15.04
C SER A 137 -8.89 -1.71 14.99
N ALA A 138 -9.87 -2.49 15.47
CA ALA A 138 -9.76 -3.95 15.46
C ALA A 138 -9.79 -4.52 14.03
N LEU A 139 -10.58 -3.93 13.13
CA LEU A 139 -10.57 -4.29 11.70
C LEU A 139 -9.22 -4.00 11.04
N ARG A 140 -8.68 -2.80 11.29
CA ARG A 140 -7.34 -2.38 10.83
C ARG A 140 -6.26 -3.35 11.32
N ASP A 141 -6.26 -3.64 12.62
CA ASP A 141 -5.24 -4.44 13.30
C ASP A 141 -5.33 -5.91 12.87
N ALA A 142 -6.53 -6.47 12.76
CA ALA A 142 -6.74 -7.85 12.28
C ALA A 142 -6.35 -8.06 10.81
N LEU A 143 -6.49 -7.02 9.96
CA LEU A 143 -6.10 -7.07 8.56
C LEU A 143 -4.65 -6.62 8.29
N GLY A 144 -3.95 -6.08 9.30
CA GLY A 144 -2.60 -5.54 9.18
C GLY A 144 -2.51 -4.31 8.27
N LEU A 145 -3.58 -3.50 8.20
CA LEU A 145 -3.67 -2.35 7.30
C LEU A 145 -3.19 -1.05 7.95
N ALA A 146 -2.69 -0.11 7.15
CA ALA A 146 -2.41 1.24 7.63
C ALA A 146 -3.70 2.02 7.92
N ASN A 147 -3.64 3.01 8.82
CA ASN A 147 -4.80 3.85 9.18
C ASN A 147 -5.46 4.51 7.95
N GLY A 148 -4.68 5.21 7.13
CA GLY A 148 -5.18 5.90 5.94
C GLY A 148 -5.78 4.94 4.90
N VAL A 149 -5.09 3.82 4.65
CA VAL A 149 -5.56 2.75 3.74
C VAL A 149 -6.90 2.18 4.19
N THR A 150 -7.03 1.83 5.47
CA THR A 150 -8.29 1.29 6.04
C THR A 150 -9.43 2.30 5.91
N ALA A 151 -9.18 3.58 6.24
CA ALA A 151 -10.18 4.64 6.13
C ALA A 151 -10.61 4.89 4.68
N TYR A 152 -9.65 4.96 3.76
CA TYR A 152 -9.89 5.15 2.32
C TYR A 152 -10.76 4.03 1.72
N HIS A 153 -10.41 2.77 1.96
CA HIS A 153 -11.19 1.65 1.42
C HIS A 153 -12.57 1.55 2.08
N LEU A 154 -12.69 1.76 3.40
CA LEU A 154 -14.00 1.80 4.05
C LEU A 154 -14.89 2.92 3.51
N GLN A 155 -14.36 4.12 3.29
CA GLN A 155 -15.12 5.23 2.71
C GLN A 155 -15.63 4.89 1.29
N ILE A 156 -14.83 4.18 0.49
CA ILE A 156 -15.25 3.74 -0.85
C ILE A 156 -16.29 2.61 -0.78
N LEU A 157 -16.13 1.66 0.14
CA LEU A 157 -17.12 0.59 0.35
C LEU A 157 -18.45 1.15 0.88
N GLU A 158 -18.41 2.17 1.75
CA GLU A 158 -19.57 2.93 2.20
C GLU A 158 -20.23 3.71 1.05
N SER A 159 -19.44 4.41 0.22
CA SER A 159 -19.99 5.22 -0.88
C SER A 159 -20.63 4.38 -1.99
N LYS A 160 -20.16 3.13 -2.16
CA LYS A 160 -20.80 2.13 -3.04
C LYS A 160 -22.00 1.44 -2.42
N GLY A 161 -22.25 1.61 -1.12
CA GLY A 161 -23.29 0.88 -0.40
C GLY A 161 -22.98 -0.60 -0.21
N GLU A 162 -21.71 -1.01 -0.25
CA GLU A 162 -21.24 -2.39 0.05
C GLU A 162 -21.01 -2.58 1.57
N VAL A 163 -20.69 -1.50 2.28
CA VAL A 163 -20.50 -1.47 3.73
C VAL A 163 -21.42 -0.42 4.37
N LEU A 164 -21.97 -0.75 5.54
CA LEU A 164 -22.71 0.16 6.39
C LEU A 164 -21.89 0.47 7.64
N SER A 165 -21.96 1.72 8.12
CA SER A 165 -21.43 2.07 9.43
C SER A 165 -22.42 2.85 10.28
N TRP A 166 -22.26 2.68 11.59
CA TRP A 166 -23.06 3.39 12.59
C TRP A 166 -22.23 3.69 13.83
N ARG A 167 -22.65 4.72 14.56
CA ARG A 167 -22.07 5.05 15.85
C ARG A 167 -22.63 4.11 16.92
N ASN A 168 -21.73 3.51 17.70
CA ASN A 168 -22.05 2.74 18.90
C ASN A 168 -21.24 3.32 20.07
N GLY A 169 -21.89 4.17 20.88
CA GLY A 169 -21.25 4.93 21.94
C GLY A 169 -20.16 5.88 21.42
N LYS A 170 -18.92 5.64 21.83
CA LYS A 170 -17.74 6.41 21.40
C LYS A 170 -17.13 5.93 20.07
N LEU A 171 -17.43 4.71 19.63
CA LEU A 171 -16.79 4.09 18.46
C LEU A 171 -17.74 4.03 17.26
N ARG A 172 -17.17 4.01 16.05
CA ARG A 172 -17.87 3.64 14.81
C ARG A 172 -17.69 2.14 14.58
N ARG A 173 -18.78 1.47 14.23
CA ARG A 173 -18.83 0.04 13.89
C ARG A 173 -19.23 -0.12 12.43
N TYR A 174 -18.77 -1.20 11.80
CA TYR A 174 -18.93 -1.48 10.38
C TYR A 174 -19.49 -2.90 10.15
N ALA A 175 -20.28 -3.09 9.11
CA ALA A 175 -20.68 -4.40 8.61
C ALA A 175 -21.05 -4.34 7.13
N VAL A 176 -21.22 -5.49 6.48
CA VAL A 176 -21.66 -5.56 5.07
C VAL A 176 -23.13 -5.12 4.95
N SER A 177 -23.49 -4.49 3.83
CA SER A 177 -24.81 -3.90 3.59
C SER A 177 -25.96 -4.90 3.37
N GLY A 178 -25.65 -6.19 3.20
CA GLY A 178 -26.65 -7.26 3.09
C GLY A 178 -27.40 -7.57 4.40
N LEU A 179 -27.03 -6.95 5.52
CA LEU A 179 -27.69 -7.14 6.81
C LEU A 179 -28.99 -6.33 6.93
N SER A 180 -30.02 -6.95 7.49
CA SER A 180 -31.31 -6.29 7.74
C SER A 180 -31.19 -5.17 8.79
N SER A 181 -32.15 -4.24 8.81
CA SER A 181 -32.21 -3.18 9.83
C SER A 181 -32.29 -3.76 11.25
N GLU A 182 -32.98 -4.89 11.39
CA GLU A 182 -33.11 -5.67 12.63
C GLU A 182 -31.81 -6.36 13.03
N GLU A 183 -30.98 -6.80 12.08
CA GLU A 183 -29.64 -7.34 12.33
C GLU A 183 -28.70 -6.25 12.82
N ILE A 184 -28.67 -5.11 12.12
CA ILE A 184 -27.90 -3.93 12.53
C ILE A 184 -28.35 -3.44 13.91
N ALA A 185 -29.65 -3.51 14.24
CA ALA A 185 -30.16 -3.20 15.57
C ALA A 185 -29.67 -4.19 16.65
N ARG A 186 -29.66 -5.50 16.37
CA ARG A 186 -29.10 -6.53 17.28
C ARG A 186 -27.62 -6.28 17.56
N ILE A 187 -26.82 -6.00 16.52
CA ILE A 187 -25.38 -5.75 16.63
C ILE A 187 -25.09 -4.38 17.29
N ARG A 188 -25.97 -3.39 17.11
CA ARG A 188 -25.83 -2.05 17.71
C ARG A 188 -25.99 -2.06 19.23
N ASN A 189 -26.85 -2.92 19.78
CA ASN A 189 -27.14 -2.91 21.22
C ASN A 189 -27.12 -4.34 21.79
N PRO A 190 -25.93 -4.98 21.86
CA PRO A 190 -25.80 -6.32 22.44
C PRO A 190 -26.33 -6.31 23.87
N VAL A 191 -27.07 -7.36 24.22
CA VAL A 191 -27.71 -7.44 25.53
C VAL A 191 -26.64 -7.84 26.54
N SER A 192 -26.17 -6.89 27.34
CA SER A 192 -25.09 -7.10 28.31
C SER A 192 -25.53 -6.83 29.76
N GLY A 193 -24.71 -7.28 30.71
CA GLY A 193 -24.93 -7.12 32.16
C GLY A 193 -26.21 -7.78 32.66
N THR A 194 -26.95 -7.10 33.55
CA THR A 194 -28.16 -7.62 34.19
C THR A 194 -29.22 -8.09 33.19
N ARG A 195 -29.35 -7.45 32.02
CA ARG A 195 -30.31 -7.87 30.98
C ARG A 195 -29.92 -9.23 30.38
N LEU A 196 -28.63 -9.50 30.19
CA LEU A 196 -28.12 -10.78 29.71
C LEU A 196 -28.39 -11.89 30.73
N ALA A 197 -28.07 -11.63 32.00
CA ALA A 197 -28.31 -12.57 33.08
C ALA A 197 -29.82 -12.89 33.27
N ILE A 198 -30.71 -11.92 33.04
CA ILE A 198 -32.16 -12.17 32.98
C ILE A 198 -32.51 -13.09 31.81
N LEU A 199 -32.02 -12.82 30.59
CA LEU A 199 -32.27 -13.69 29.43
C LEU A 199 -31.74 -15.11 29.64
N GLN A 200 -30.57 -15.27 30.26
CA GLN A 200 -29.99 -16.58 30.58
C GLN A 200 -30.86 -17.36 31.57
N VAL A 201 -31.31 -16.73 32.68
CA VAL A 201 -32.24 -17.35 33.63
C VAL A 201 -33.59 -17.70 32.99
N LEU A 202 -34.06 -16.92 32.02
CA LEU A 202 -35.28 -17.21 31.26
C LEU A 202 -35.08 -18.36 30.27
N SER A 203 -33.91 -18.44 29.63
CA SER A 203 -33.53 -19.54 28.73
C SER A 203 -33.43 -20.86 29.49
N GLU A 204 -32.77 -20.89 30.66
CA GLU A 204 -32.74 -22.04 31.58
C GLU A 204 -34.13 -22.51 32.02
N SER A 205 -35.11 -21.60 32.07
CA SER A 205 -36.48 -21.89 32.51
C SER A 205 -37.38 -22.46 31.40
N GLY A 206 -36.91 -22.47 30.15
CA GLY A 206 -37.62 -22.99 28.98
C GLY A 206 -39.03 -22.40 28.79
N LEU A 207 -39.92 -23.21 28.21
CA LEU A 207 -41.30 -22.81 27.89
C LEU A 207 -42.15 -22.49 29.14
N VAL A 208 -41.84 -23.10 30.29
CA VAL A 208 -42.54 -22.85 31.56
C VAL A 208 -42.31 -21.42 32.05
N GLY A 209 -41.12 -20.87 31.79
CA GLY A 209 -40.77 -19.51 32.17
C GLY A 209 -40.62 -19.26 33.67
N ALA A 210 -40.05 -18.11 34.02
CA ALA A 210 -39.79 -17.70 35.39
C ALA A 210 -40.77 -16.63 35.88
N THR A 211 -41.10 -16.66 37.17
CA THR A 211 -41.77 -15.54 37.85
C THR A 211 -40.75 -14.46 38.20
N GLY A 212 -41.18 -13.19 38.28
CA GLY A 212 -40.28 -12.10 38.68
C GLY A 212 -39.64 -12.29 40.06
N LYS A 213 -40.29 -13.02 40.97
CA LYS A 213 -39.72 -13.38 42.28
C LYS A 213 -38.57 -14.39 42.14
N ASN A 214 -38.72 -15.40 41.28
CA ASN A 214 -37.65 -16.37 41.02
C ASN A 214 -36.43 -15.71 40.36
N ILE A 215 -36.65 -14.78 39.42
CA ILE A 215 -35.57 -14.02 38.77
C ILE A 215 -34.83 -13.13 39.80
N GLN A 216 -35.56 -12.42 40.67
CA GLN A 216 -34.97 -11.63 41.78
C GLN A 216 -34.09 -12.50 42.69
N ILE A 217 -34.57 -13.69 43.06
CA ILE A 217 -33.84 -14.60 43.96
C ILE A 217 -32.58 -15.17 43.27
N LYS A 218 -32.70 -15.67 42.02
CA LYS A 218 -31.56 -16.21 41.27
C LYS A 218 -30.46 -15.16 41.04
N LEU A 219 -30.85 -13.93 40.65
CA LEU A 219 -29.90 -12.87 40.30
C LEU A 219 -29.51 -11.96 41.47
N LYS A 220 -30.12 -12.13 42.64
CA LYS A 220 -29.94 -11.28 43.85
C LYS A 220 -30.13 -9.77 43.59
N ILE A 221 -31.07 -9.41 42.72
CA ILE A 221 -31.37 -8.02 42.36
C ILE A 221 -32.66 -7.48 42.98
N SER A 222 -32.74 -6.16 43.16
CA SER A 222 -33.92 -5.50 43.72
C SER A 222 -35.14 -5.57 42.79
N ARG A 223 -36.34 -5.49 43.37
CA ARG A 223 -37.61 -5.49 42.61
C ARG A 223 -37.69 -4.34 41.60
N GLN A 224 -37.20 -3.16 41.97
CA GLN A 224 -37.19 -2.00 41.08
C GLN A 224 -36.25 -2.19 39.89
N LEU A 225 -35.03 -2.70 40.15
CA LEU A 225 -34.03 -2.96 39.10
C LEU A 225 -34.51 -4.03 38.11
N LEU A 226 -35.09 -5.13 38.61
CA LEU A 226 -35.72 -6.12 37.72
C LEU A 226 -36.87 -5.48 36.91
N SER A 227 -37.74 -4.69 37.54
CA SER A 227 -38.90 -4.11 36.86
C SER A 227 -38.49 -3.14 35.74
N HIS A 228 -37.38 -2.41 35.91
CA HIS A 228 -36.78 -1.60 34.86
C HIS A 228 -36.31 -2.46 33.68
N HIS A 229 -35.44 -3.45 33.94
CA HIS A 229 -34.88 -4.29 32.87
C HIS A 229 -35.93 -5.15 32.16
N MET A 230 -36.92 -5.70 32.88
CA MET A 230 -38.04 -6.44 32.26
C MET A 230 -38.89 -5.55 31.35
N ARG A 231 -39.07 -4.27 31.70
CA ARG A 231 -39.77 -3.32 30.83
C ARG A 231 -39.00 -3.13 29.51
N GLU A 232 -37.69 -2.91 29.57
CA GLU A 232 -36.88 -2.74 28.36
C GLU A 232 -36.79 -4.01 27.51
N LEU A 233 -36.56 -5.17 28.13
CA LEU A 233 -36.56 -6.46 27.43
C LEU A 233 -37.89 -6.71 26.71
N ARG A 234 -39.01 -6.33 27.32
CA ARG A 234 -40.34 -6.42 26.70
C ARG A 234 -40.56 -5.40 25.58
N ILE A 235 -40.11 -4.14 25.74
CA ILE A 235 -40.21 -3.11 24.69
C ILE A 235 -39.41 -3.51 23.43
N ASN A 236 -38.34 -4.29 23.58
CA ASN A 236 -37.53 -4.79 22.48
C ASN A 236 -37.99 -6.19 21.99
N ASP A 237 -39.13 -6.70 22.45
CA ASP A 237 -39.68 -8.04 22.15
C ASP A 237 -38.73 -9.22 22.43
N LEU A 238 -37.83 -9.07 23.40
CA LEU A 238 -36.86 -10.11 23.79
C LEU A 238 -37.43 -11.12 24.81
N ILE A 239 -38.56 -10.77 25.43
CA ILE A 239 -39.28 -11.62 26.38
C ILE A 239 -40.78 -11.53 26.12
N GLU A 240 -41.49 -12.61 26.40
CA GLU A 240 -42.93 -12.72 26.20
C GLU A 240 -43.59 -13.44 27.39
N PRO A 241 -44.90 -13.22 27.65
CA PRO A 241 -45.62 -13.98 28.65
C PRO A 241 -45.74 -15.46 28.22
N ALA A 242 -45.55 -16.37 29.17
CA ALA A 242 -45.82 -17.80 28.98
C ALA A 242 -47.31 -18.15 29.12
N GLU A 243 -48.09 -17.30 29.78
CA GLU A 243 -49.52 -17.49 30.06
C GLU A 243 -50.24 -16.14 30.06
N GLU A 244 -51.48 -16.07 29.56
CA GLU A 244 -52.31 -14.86 29.61
C GLU A 244 -52.90 -14.64 31.02
N LYS A 245 -52.09 -14.10 31.92
CA LYS A 245 -52.50 -13.76 33.30
C LYS A 245 -52.02 -12.38 33.71
N LYS A 246 -52.73 -11.74 34.65
CA LYS A 246 -52.38 -10.41 35.22
C LYS A 246 -50.97 -10.34 35.81
N ARG A 247 -50.38 -11.48 36.18
CA ARG A 247 -48.98 -11.64 36.60
C ARG A 247 -48.43 -12.89 35.92
N PRO A 248 -48.01 -12.79 34.64
CA PRO A 248 -47.60 -13.95 33.88
C PRO A 248 -46.22 -14.43 34.34
N ARG A 249 -45.92 -15.71 34.09
CA ARG A 249 -44.54 -16.17 33.97
C ARG A 249 -43.97 -15.58 32.68
N TRP A 250 -42.70 -15.21 32.70
CA TRP A 250 -42.01 -14.70 31.53
C TRP A 250 -41.16 -15.82 30.93
N ARG A 251 -41.14 -15.92 29.61
CA ARG A 251 -40.21 -16.77 28.86
C ARG A 251 -39.45 -15.91 27.85
N ILE A 252 -38.32 -16.42 27.40
CA ILE A 252 -37.54 -15.78 26.34
C ILE A 252 -38.28 -15.94 25.00
N SER A 253 -38.29 -14.90 24.17
CA SER A 253 -38.87 -14.96 22.82
C SER A 253 -37.86 -15.52 21.81
N SER A 254 -38.30 -15.87 20.60
CA SER A 254 -37.39 -16.25 19.50
C SER A 254 -36.31 -15.19 19.22
N LYS A 255 -36.72 -13.91 19.17
CA LYS A 255 -35.83 -12.74 19.05
C LYS A 255 -34.88 -12.62 20.25
N GLY A 256 -35.37 -12.93 21.45
CA GLY A 256 -34.57 -13.00 22.68
C GLY A 256 -33.50 -14.09 22.65
N ILE A 257 -33.81 -15.29 22.13
CA ILE A 257 -32.86 -16.40 21.99
C ILE A 257 -31.71 -16.01 21.05
N ALA A 258 -32.04 -15.42 19.88
CA ALA A 258 -31.02 -14.91 18.96
C ALA A 258 -30.17 -13.80 19.60
N ALA A 259 -30.77 -12.87 20.34
CA ALA A 259 -30.03 -11.82 21.04
C ALA A 259 -29.13 -12.38 22.17
N LEU A 260 -29.56 -13.44 22.86
CA LEU A 260 -28.76 -14.14 23.88
C LEU A 260 -27.54 -14.83 23.24
N ALA A 261 -27.71 -15.56 22.15
CA ALA A 261 -26.62 -16.22 21.43
C ALA A 261 -25.54 -15.21 20.98
N ASN A 262 -25.93 -14.19 20.22
CA ASN A 262 -25.02 -13.14 19.74
C ASN A 262 -24.29 -12.41 20.88
N SER A 263 -24.93 -12.25 22.04
CA SER A 263 -24.33 -11.56 23.19
C SER A 263 -23.35 -12.46 23.97
N LEU A 264 -23.52 -13.78 23.91
CA LEU A 264 -22.57 -14.75 24.47
C LEU A 264 -21.30 -14.83 23.60
N GLU A 265 -21.45 -14.91 22.27
CA GLU A 265 -20.32 -14.87 21.31
C GLU A 265 -19.51 -13.57 21.45
N PHE A 266 -20.18 -12.43 21.57
CA PHE A 266 -19.50 -11.13 21.81
C PHE A 266 -18.78 -11.06 23.16
N SER A 267 -19.21 -11.84 24.16
CA SER A 267 -18.54 -11.92 25.47
C SER A 267 -17.37 -12.91 25.50
N GLN A 268 -17.21 -13.75 24.46
CA GLN A 268 -16.09 -14.70 24.33
C GLN A 268 -14.98 -14.20 23.39
N SER A 269 -15.22 -13.09 22.69
CA SER A 269 -14.32 -12.49 21.69
C SER A 269 -13.65 -11.18 22.16
N GLN A 270 -13.76 -10.86 23.46
CA GLN A 270 -12.97 -9.83 24.16
C GLN A 270 -12.11 -10.47 25.26
#